data_AF-A0A933PM63-F1
#
_entry.id   AF-A0A933PM63-F1
#
_cell.length_a   1.000
_cell.length_b   1.000
_cell.length_c   1.000
_cell.angle_alpha   90.00
_cell.angle_beta   90.00
_cell.angle_gamma   90.00
#
_symmetry.space_group_name_H-M   'P 1'
#
loop_
_entity.id
_entity.type
_entity.pdbx_description
1 polymer ?
#
loop_
_entity_poly.entity_id
_entity_poly.type
_entity_poly.pdbx_seq_one_letter_code
_entity_poly.pdbx_strand_id
1 'polypeptide(L)'
;MSRIAWNATEPPIYGCLTGIELPEERVDLLSGITLRRIYVDTFGTTMMAFAPPPMPKSHHPGPWAAVRGGFMFEGRVEVALTDKSACDGLTPSVAVWLIAALLRLRVPSPIRLAVIGNMPFDTNGLPVTQMDAVAFESTPHQIGAFTEVRTVIGKEEFEWLRDLLPIATRLYHDERFFRAFSIFDQARWTPTQEMAAVLVWTAIEILFDLSSEREKTKAICNALSGYVGVDKADRDRAYQVINNLYFKRGQTVHAGRSMGPQDVIQSFRFASVAFQRVLIDGRLPPQQNVTVH
;
A
#
# COMPACT_ATOMS: atom_id res chain seq x y z
N MET A 1 13.54 -36.38 -0.99
CA MET A 1 12.86 -35.57 0.03
C MET A 1 12.20 -34.39 -0.66
N SER A 2 10.89 -34.27 -0.63
CA SER A 2 10.17 -33.10 -1.15
C SER A 2 10.37 -31.93 -0.19
N ARG A 3 10.99 -30.84 -0.64
CA ARG A 3 11.07 -29.58 0.11
C ARG A 3 9.63 -29.14 0.43
N ILE A 4 9.30 -29.02 1.72
CA ILE A 4 8.02 -28.43 2.14
C ILE A 4 8.03 -26.99 1.63
N ALA A 5 7.05 -26.62 0.81
CA ALA A 5 6.94 -25.26 0.30
C ALA A 5 6.82 -24.29 1.48
N TRP A 6 7.59 -23.20 1.44
CA TRP A 6 7.53 -22.17 2.47
C TRP A 6 6.11 -21.62 2.63
N ASN A 7 5.64 -21.55 3.89
CA ASN A 7 4.34 -21.02 4.25
C ASN A 7 4.49 -19.59 4.78
N ALA A 8 4.02 -18.61 4.01
CA ALA A 8 4.04 -17.19 4.39
C ALA A 8 3.04 -16.83 5.51
N THR A 9 2.33 -17.81 6.09
CA THR A 9 1.42 -17.59 7.24
C THR A 9 2.06 -17.83 8.59
N GLU A 10 3.34 -18.21 8.67
CA GLU A 10 4.06 -18.37 9.94
C GLU A 10 5.40 -17.59 9.93
N PRO A 11 5.84 -17.05 11.08
CA PRO A 11 7.15 -16.43 11.18
C PRO A 11 8.28 -17.50 11.16
N PRO A 12 9.51 -17.11 10.81
CA PRO A 12 9.90 -15.75 10.42
C PRO A 12 9.49 -15.42 8.98
N ILE A 13 9.14 -14.15 8.75
CA ILE A 13 8.94 -13.58 7.41
C ILE A 13 9.72 -12.28 7.29
N TYR A 14 10.31 -12.08 6.11
CA TYR A 14 11.10 -10.90 5.78
C TYR A 14 10.51 -10.23 4.55
N GLY A 15 10.30 -8.92 4.61
CA GLY A 15 9.70 -8.13 3.53
C GLY A 15 10.65 -7.09 3.00
N CYS A 16 10.96 -7.12 1.71
CA CYS A 16 11.83 -6.16 1.05
C CYS A 16 11.05 -4.90 0.66
N LEU A 17 11.42 -3.75 1.22
CA LEU A 17 10.81 -2.45 0.99
C LEU A 17 11.65 -1.57 0.06
N THR A 18 10.98 -0.95 -0.91
CA THR A 18 11.55 0.03 -1.83
C THR A 18 11.16 1.46 -1.45
N GLY A 19 11.78 2.45 -2.09
CA GLY A 19 11.39 3.86 -1.97
C GLY A 19 11.78 4.51 -0.64
N ILE A 20 12.42 3.77 0.27
CA ILE A 20 12.86 4.30 1.56
C ILE A 20 14.28 3.86 1.89
N GLU A 21 14.92 4.61 2.78
CA GLU A 21 16.20 4.29 3.41
C GLU A 21 16.08 4.48 4.92
N LEU A 22 16.86 3.70 5.68
CA LEU A 22 16.99 3.89 7.13
C LEU A 22 18.25 4.72 7.44
N PRO A 23 18.18 5.68 8.37
CA PRO A 23 19.35 6.42 8.83
C PRO A 23 20.32 5.53 9.63
N GLU A 24 19.76 4.55 10.35
CA GLU A 24 20.47 3.57 11.17
C GLU A 24 20.47 2.18 10.50
N GLU A 25 21.36 1.28 10.92
CA GLU A 25 21.39 -0.09 10.37
C GLU A 25 20.14 -0.89 10.75
N ARG A 26 19.57 -0.62 11.92
CA ARG A 26 18.45 -1.34 12.48
C ARG A 26 17.60 -0.43 13.36
N VAL A 27 16.29 -0.54 13.24
CA VAL A 27 15.30 0.13 14.09
C VAL A 27 14.30 -0.91 14.58
N ASP A 28 14.17 -1.07 15.90
CA ASP A 28 13.16 -1.93 16.49
C ASP A 28 11.81 -1.17 16.55
N LEU A 29 10.77 -1.71 15.93
CA LEU A 29 9.44 -1.09 15.93
C LEU A 29 8.62 -1.56 17.12
N LEU A 30 8.36 -2.87 17.19
CA LEU A 30 7.62 -3.55 18.24
C LEU A 30 8.31 -4.88 18.54
N SER A 31 7.88 -5.58 19.61
CA SER A 31 8.37 -6.93 19.88
C SER A 31 8.21 -7.82 18.64
N GLY A 32 9.31 -8.43 18.18
CA GLY A 32 9.32 -9.29 17.00
C GLY A 32 9.38 -8.58 15.65
N ILE A 33 9.26 -7.25 15.60
CA ILE A 33 9.18 -6.46 14.36
C ILE A 33 10.34 -5.46 14.30
N THR A 34 11.21 -5.61 13.31
CA THR A 34 12.35 -4.71 13.12
C THR A 34 12.48 -4.27 11.67
N LEU A 35 12.98 -3.05 11.46
CA LEU A 35 13.42 -2.58 10.15
C LEU A 35 14.94 -2.66 10.09
N ARG A 36 15.50 -3.16 8.99
CA ARG A 36 16.95 -3.27 8.80
C ARG A 36 17.37 -2.73 7.44
N ARG A 37 18.54 -2.10 7.37
CA ARG A 37 19.13 -1.68 6.11
C ARG A 37 19.61 -2.92 5.35
N ILE A 38 19.31 -2.98 4.06
CA ILE A 38 19.73 -4.07 3.18
C ILE A 38 20.13 -3.54 1.81
N TYR A 39 20.71 -4.40 0.98
CA TYR A 39 20.86 -4.17 -0.44
C TYR A 39 20.24 -5.35 -1.19
N VAL A 40 19.09 -5.12 -1.84
CA VAL A 40 18.43 -6.11 -2.69
C VAL A 40 17.95 -5.42 -3.94
N ASP A 41 18.36 -5.90 -5.10
CA ASP A 41 17.77 -5.47 -6.37
C ASP A 41 17.02 -6.67 -6.96
N THR A 42 15.71 -6.53 -7.10
CA THR A 42 14.88 -7.54 -7.77
C THR A 42 14.51 -7.02 -9.15
N PHE A 43 14.88 -7.78 -10.18
CA PHE A 43 14.67 -7.37 -11.56
C PHE A 43 14.16 -8.54 -12.40
N GLY A 44 13.40 -8.19 -13.44
CA GLY A 44 12.88 -9.15 -14.41
C GLY A 44 12.90 -8.55 -15.80
N THR A 45 13.38 -9.31 -16.78
CA THR A 45 13.38 -8.92 -18.20
C THR A 45 12.47 -9.84 -18.99
N THR A 46 11.69 -9.27 -19.90
CA THR A 46 10.96 -10.06 -20.90
C THR A 46 11.98 -10.59 -21.91
N MET A 47 12.07 -11.91 -22.03
CA MET A 47 12.94 -12.57 -22.99
C MET A 47 12.13 -13.00 -24.22
N MET A 48 12.62 -12.67 -25.41
CA MET A 48 12.07 -13.14 -26.68
C MET A 48 12.95 -14.26 -27.22
N ALA A 49 12.32 -15.40 -27.50
CA ALA A 49 12.95 -16.50 -28.22
C ALA A 49 12.52 -16.47 -29.69
N PHE A 50 13.45 -16.81 -30.58
CA PHE A 50 13.21 -16.81 -32.03
C PHE A 50 12.86 -18.19 -32.60
N ALA A 51 12.72 -19.20 -31.74
CA ALA A 51 12.35 -20.56 -32.12
C ALA A 51 11.56 -21.27 -31.00
N PRO A 52 10.67 -22.22 -31.34
CA PRO A 52 9.92 -23.01 -30.37
C PRO A 52 10.83 -24.00 -29.64
N PRO A 53 10.45 -24.47 -28.45
CA PRO A 53 11.18 -25.54 -27.77
C PRO A 53 11.14 -26.83 -28.60
N PRO A 54 12.24 -27.59 -28.70
CA PRO A 54 12.30 -28.83 -29.48
C PRO A 54 11.37 -29.93 -28.94
N MET A 55 11.03 -29.88 -27.65
CA MET A 55 10.12 -30.83 -27.00
C MET A 55 9.16 -30.11 -26.04
N PRO A 56 7.99 -30.70 -25.73
CA PRO A 56 7.13 -30.18 -24.67
C PRO A 56 7.88 -30.05 -23.34
N LYS A 57 7.72 -28.90 -22.66
CA LYS A 57 8.39 -28.57 -21.38
C LYS A 57 9.92 -28.39 -21.45
N SER A 58 10.55 -28.40 -22.63
CA SER A 58 11.95 -28.00 -22.77
C SER A 58 12.10 -26.47 -22.85
N HIS A 59 13.31 -25.95 -22.66
CA HIS A 59 13.60 -24.54 -22.90
C HIS A 59 13.56 -24.21 -24.40
N HIS A 60 13.31 -22.94 -24.73
CA HIS A 60 13.43 -22.44 -26.10
C HIS A 60 14.91 -22.45 -26.52
N PRO A 61 15.29 -22.89 -27.72
CA PRO A 61 16.67 -22.78 -28.17
C PRO A 61 17.05 -21.31 -28.42
N GLY A 62 18.34 -20.99 -28.32
CA GLY A 62 18.86 -19.68 -28.71
C GLY A 62 18.78 -19.46 -30.23
N PRO A 63 18.91 -18.21 -30.71
CA PRO A 63 19.20 -17.01 -29.93
C PRO A 63 18.00 -16.53 -29.10
N TRP A 64 18.29 -15.76 -28.05
CA TRP A 64 17.29 -15.01 -27.30
C TRP A 64 17.67 -13.52 -27.32
N ALA A 65 16.67 -12.65 -27.27
CA ALA A 65 16.88 -11.22 -27.10
C ALA A 65 16.08 -10.72 -25.89
N ALA A 66 16.72 -9.91 -25.04
CA ALA A 66 15.99 -9.13 -24.05
C ALA A 66 15.16 -8.07 -24.78
N VAL A 67 13.85 -8.04 -24.50
CA VAL A 67 12.94 -7.03 -25.05
C VAL A 67 13.01 -5.78 -24.18
N ARG A 68 12.91 -4.59 -24.77
CA ARG A 68 12.73 -3.36 -23.99
C ARG A 68 11.44 -3.47 -23.18
N GLY A 69 11.58 -3.33 -21.87
CA GLY A 69 10.53 -3.59 -20.91
C GLY A 69 11.06 -4.47 -19.78
N GLY A 70 10.26 -4.65 -18.74
CA GLY A 70 10.67 -5.32 -17.51
C GLY A 70 10.51 -4.41 -16.31
N PHE A 71 11.01 -4.87 -15.17
CA PHE A 71 10.98 -4.11 -13.92
C PHE A 71 12.31 -4.26 -13.19
N MET A 72 12.62 -3.24 -12.39
CA MET A 72 13.68 -3.27 -11.41
C MET A 72 13.15 -2.58 -10.16
N PHE A 73 13.28 -3.25 -9.02
CA PHE A 73 12.92 -2.72 -7.73
C PHE A 73 14.15 -2.74 -6.83
N GLU A 74 14.51 -1.57 -6.33
CA GLU A 74 15.65 -1.36 -5.44
C GLU A 74 15.17 -1.37 -3.99
N GLY A 75 15.37 -2.52 -3.34
CA GLY A 75 15.14 -2.72 -1.92
C GLY A 75 16.32 -2.23 -1.09
N ARG A 76 16.05 -1.31 -0.17
CA ARG A 76 17.07 -0.75 0.75
C ARG A 76 16.72 -0.93 2.22
N VAL A 77 15.50 -1.37 2.49
CA VAL A 77 15.00 -1.66 3.83
C VAL A 77 14.32 -3.01 3.79
N GLU A 78 14.52 -3.84 4.81
CA GLU A 78 13.68 -5.00 5.04
C GLU A 78 12.89 -4.83 6.34
N VAL A 79 11.66 -5.35 6.34
CA VAL A 79 10.91 -5.63 7.56
C VAL A 79 11.22 -7.07 7.96
N ALA A 80 11.71 -7.28 9.18
CA ALA A 80 11.84 -8.60 9.76
C ALA A 80 10.74 -8.82 10.80
N LEU A 81 9.86 -9.79 10.56
CA LEU A 81 8.83 -10.22 11.49
C LEU A 81 9.17 -11.63 11.98
N THR A 82 9.64 -11.71 13.22
CA THR A 82 10.13 -12.92 13.87
C THR A 82 9.18 -13.47 14.93
N ASP A 83 8.29 -12.62 15.43
CA ASP A 83 7.22 -12.96 16.36
C ASP A 83 5.96 -12.16 16.00
N LYS A 84 4.81 -12.84 15.98
CA LYS A 84 3.51 -12.28 15.61
C LYS A 84 2.71 -11.76 16.80
N SER A 85 3.26 -11.77 18.01
CA SER A 85 2.59 -11.30 19.23
C SER A 85 2.06 -9.87 19.12
N ALA A 86 2.77 -8.98 18.40
CA ALA A 86 2.38 -7.59 18.17
C ALA A 86 1.38 -7.40 17.00
N CYS A 87 0.98 -8.47 16.29
CA CYS A 87 0.19 -8.39 15.07
C CYS A 87 -1.31 -8.67 15.28
N ASP A 88 -1.78 -8.80 16.52
CA ASP A 88 -3.20 -9.02 16.87
C ASP A 88 -3.86 -10.16 16.07
N GLY A 89 -3.16 -11.28 15.87
CA GLY A 89 -3.70 -12.43 15.14
C GLY A 89 -3.72 -12.32 13.61
N LEU A 90 -3.23 -11.22 13.03
CA LEU A 90 -3.00 -11.13 11.58
C LEU A 90 -1.98 -12.19 11.13
N THR A 91 -2.14 -12.67 9.90
CA THR A 91 -1.10 -13.50 9.29
C THR A 91 0.17 -12.67 9.09
N PRO A 92 1.37 -13.28 9.20
CA PRO A 92 2.64 -12.58 9.03
C PRO A 92 2.76 -11.79 7.72
N SER A 93 2.28 -12.34 6.59
CA SER A 93 2.27 -11.62 5.31
C SER A 93 1.38 -10.38 5.31
N VAL A 94 0.20 -10.45 5.94
CA VAL A 94 -0.70 -9.30 6.10
C VAL A 94 -0.10 -8.26 7.04
N ALA A 95 0.57 -8.68 8.12
CA ALA A 95 1.23 -7.75 9.04
C ALA A 95 2.36 -6.98 8.36
N VAL A 96 3.23 -7.65 7.59
CA VAL A 96 4.30 -7.00 6.83
C VAL A 96 3.75 -6.08 5.73
N TRP A 97 2.68 -6.50 5.04
CA TRP A 97 1.97 -5.63 4.11
C TRP A 97 1.39 -4.38 4.79
N LEU A 98 0.77 -4.54 5.98
CA LEU A 98 0.18 -3.43 6.71
C LEU A 98 1.23 -2.40 7.13
N ILE A 99 2.43 -2.86 7.53
CA ILE A 99 3.58 -1.98 7.78
C ILE A 99 3.93 -1.18 6.53
N ALA A 100 4.05 -1.82 5.38
CA ALA A 100 4.32 -1.14 4.11
C ALA A 100 3.21 -0.13 3.74
N ALA A 101 1.94 -0.50 3.94
CA ALA A 101 0.78 0.34 3.66
C ALA A 101 0.70 1.56 4.60
N LEU A 102 1.04 1.41 5.88
CA LEU A 102 1.14 2.51 6.83
C LEU A 102 2.27 3.47 6.47
N LEU A 103 3.43 2.93 6.07
CA LEU A 103 4.52 3.76 5.56
C LEU A 103 4.10 4.54 4.30
N ARG A 104 3.40 3.91 3.35
CA ARG A 104 2.81 4.58 2.17
C ARG A 104 1.78 5.66 2.51
N LEU A 105 1.14 5.56 3.68
CA LEU A 105 0.16 6.54 4.14
C LEU A 105 0.84 7.82 4.64
N ARG A 106 2.04 7.70 5.22
CA ARG A 106 2.78 8.77 5.89
C ARG A 106 3.91 9.35 5.05
N VAL A 107 4.66 8.51 4.34
CA VAL A 107 5.88 8.88 3.62
C VAL A 107 5.54 9.18 2.15
N PRO A 108 5.94 10.34 1.60
CA PRO A 108 5.61 10.75 0.23
C PRO A 108 6.55 10.12 -0.82
N SER A 109 6.76 8.81 -0.74
CA SER A 109 7.65 8.05 -1.62
C SER A 109 6.97 6.79 -2.16
N PRO A 110 7.34 6.27 -3.35
CA PRO A 110 6.74 5.07 -3.93
C PRO A 110 7.22 3.79 -3.20
N ILE A 111 6.70 3.60 -1.99
CA ILE A 111 7.01 2.44 -1.15
C ILE A 111 6.25 1.23 -1.66
N ARG A 112 6.96 0.11 -1.75
CA ARG A 112 6.48 -1.19 -2.21
C ARG A 112 7.06 -2.28 -1.34
N LEU A 113 6.25 -3.29 -1.05
CA LEU A 113 6.70 -4.58 -0.53
C LEU A 113 7.00 -5.47 -1.74
N ALA A 114 8.21 -5.37 -2.29
CA ALA A 114 8.54 -5.98 -3.58
C ALA A 114 8.59 -7.51 -3.49
N VAL A 115 9.21 -8.02 -2.43
CA VAL A 115 9.43 -9.45 -2.21
C VAL A 115 9.22 -9.78 -0.75
N ILE A 116 8.64 -10.94 -0.47
CA ILE A 116 8.66 -11.55 0.86
C ILE A 116 9.45 -12.86 0.82
N GLY A 117 10.16 -13.18 1.90
CA GLY A 117 10.96 -14.40 2.00
C GLY A 117 10.98 -15.01 3.40
N ASN A 118 11.46 -16.25 3.48
CA ASN A 118 11.61 -17.04 4.70
C ASN A 118 12.90 -16.76 5.49
N MET A 119 13.84 -16.02 4.90
CA MET A 119 15.14 -15.70 5.49
C MET A 119 15.48 -14.21 5.30
N PRO A 120 16.36 -13.64 6.14
CA PRO A 120 16.89 -12.29 5.93
C PRO A 120 17.47 -12.12 4.53
N PHE A 121 17.29 -10.93 3.94
CA PHE A 121 17.84 -10.66 2.62
C PHE A 121 19.32 -10.31 2.65
N ASP A 122 19.81 -9.78 3.78
CA ASP A 122 21.24 -9.75 4.06
C ASP A 122 21.69 -11.14 4.49
N THR A 123 22.12 -11.93 3.50
CA THR A 123 22.41 -13.34 3.72
C THR A 123 23.65 -13.57 4.58
N ASN A 124 24.59 -12.62 4.71
CA ASN A 124 25.83 -12.78 5.52
C ASN A 124 26.52 -14.16 5.37
N GLY A 125 26.50 -14.74 4.16
CA GLY A 125 27.07 -16.07 3.88
C GLY A 125 26.13 -17.27 4.11
N LEU A 126 24.84 -17.05 4.40
CA LEU A 126 23.81 -18.09 4.42
C LEU A 126 23.64 -18.69 3.01
N PRO A 127 23.42 -20.01 2.88
CA PRO A 127 23.22 -20.63 1.58
C PRO A 127 21.96 -20.10 0.89
N VAL A 128 22.14 -19.39 -0.23
CA VAL A 128 21.03 -18.88 -1.08
C VAL A 128 20.10 -20.00 -1.56
N THR A 129 20.61 -21.24 -1.63
CA THR A 129 19.81 -22.43 -1.98
C THR A 129 18.66 -22.72 -1.03
N GLN A 130 18.68 -22.20 0.20
CA GLN A 130 17.63 -22.33 1.21
C GLN A 130 16.63 -21.16 1.22
N MET A 131 16.90 -20.12 0.43
CA MET A 131 16.00 -18.99 0.27
C MET A 131 14.76 -19.42 -0.52
N ASP A 132 13.60 -19.24 0.10
CA ASP A 132 12.31 -19.26 -0.57
C ASP A 132 11.74 -17.84 -0.47
N ALA A 133 11.59 -17.19 -1.63
CA ALA A 133 11.09 -15.84 -1.73
C ALA A 133 10.13 -15.72 -2.91
N VAL A 134 9.09 -14.91 -2.73
CA VAL A 134 8.08 -14.65 -3.76
C VAL A 134 7.92 -13.16 -3.98
N ALA A 135 7.76 -12.78 -5.25
CA ALA A 135 7.34 -11.42 -5.58
C ALA A 135 5.96 -11.17 -4.97
N PHE A 136 5.79 -10.02 -4.33
CA PHE A 136 4.57 -9.69 -3.60
C PHE A 136 3.79 -8.59 -4.33
N GLU A 137 4.35 -7.37 -4.41
CA GLU A 137 3.78 -6.28 -5.20
C GLU A 137 4.57 -6.05 -6.49
N SER A 138 4.28 -6.81 -7.56
CA SER A 138 5.08 -6.82 -8.80
C SER A 138 4.62 -5.82 -9.88
N THR A 139 3.54 -5.08 -9.67
CA THR A 139 2.98 -4.15 -10.67
C THR A 139 4.02 -3.09 -11.07
N PRO A 140 4.31 -2.86 -12.37
CA PRO A 140 5.42 -1.99 -12.78
C PRO A 140 5.18 -0.50 -12.50
N HIS A 141 3.93 -0.07 -12.41
CA HIS A 141 3.54 1.30 -12.10
C HIS A 141 3.00 1.43 -10.68
N GLN A 142 3.05 2.66 -10.17
CA GLN A 142 2.43 3.04 -8.90
C GLN A 142 1.89 4.46 -9.05
N ILE A 143 0.63 4.66 -8.63
CA ILE A 143 -0.05 5.95 -8.62
C ILE A 143 -0.15 6.42 -7.17
N GLY A 144 0.12 7.69 -6.92
CA GLY A 144 0.03 8.26 -5.57
C GLY A 144 0.59 9.67 -5.50
N ALA A 145 0.52 10.24 -4.30
CA ALA A 145 1.05 11.57 -3.99
C ALA A 145 2.54 11.48 -3.59
N PHE A 146 3.41 11.16 -4.54
CA PHE A 146 4.85 11.07 -4.32
C PHE A 146 5.54 12.41 -4.59
N THR A 147 6.52 12.76 -3.77
CA THR A 147 7.38 13.93 -3.99
C THR A 147 8.81 13.53 -4.33
N GLU A 148 9.23 12.34 -3.89
CA GLU A 148 10.59 11.83 -4.04
C GLU A 148 10.58 10.37 -4.47
N VAL A 149 11.56 9.96 -5.29
CA VAL A 149 11.75 8.55 -5.67
C VAL A 149 12.21 7.70 -4.48
N ARG A 150 12.93 8.33 -3.54
CA ARG A 150 13.40 7.71 -2.31
C ARG A 150 13.43 8.70 -1.16
N THR A 151 13.02 8.27 0.02
CA THR A 151 13.04 9.10 1.24
C THR A 151 13.76 8.40 2.38
N VAL A 152 14.68 9.10 3.05
CA VAL A 152 15.26 8.63 4.31
C VAL A 152 14.21 8.82 5.40
N ILE A 153 13.78 7.74 6.05
CA ILE A 153 12.76 7.80 7.10
C ILE A 153 13.38 8.37 8.38
N GLY A 154 12.78 9.44 8.92
CA GLY A 154 13.23 10.06 10.14
C GLY A 154 12.67 9.41 11.40
N LYS A 155 13.11 9.92 12.55
CA LYS A 155 12.62 9.49 13.87
C LYS A 155 11.10 9.65 14.02
N GLU A 156 10.54 10.76 13.52
CA GLU A 156 9.10 11.06 13.61
C GLU A 156 8.26 9.99 12.92
N GLU A 157 8.65 9.55 11.72
CA GLU A 157 7.95 8.51 10.99
C GLU A 157 8.04 7.13 11.68
N PHE A 158 9.18 6.81 12.32
CA PHE A 158 9.30 5.57 13.09
C PHE A 158 8.42 5.58 14.34
N GLU A 159 8.41 6.69 15.08
CA GLU A 159 7.54 6.86 16.25
C GLU A 159 6.07 6.77 15.84
N TRP A 160 5.68 7.45 14.75
CA TRP A 160 4.35 7.38 14.18
C TRP A 160 3.95 5.93 13.80
N LEU A 161 4.84 5.20 13.12
CA LEU A 161 4.58 3.82 12.72
C LEU A 161 4.47 2.89 13.94
N ARG A 162 5.38 3.02 14.91
CA ARG A 162 5.37 2.24 16.15
C ARG A 162 4.08 2.45 16.92
N ASP A 163 3.65 3.69 17.06
CA ASP A 163 2.52 4.06 17.90
C ASP A 163 1.18 3.68 17.24
N LEU A 164 1.09 3.77 15.90
CA LEU A 164 -0.15 3.48 15.18
C LEU A 164 -0.28 2.04 14.67
N LEU A 165 0.79 1.26 14.54
CA LEU A 165 0.70 -0.13 14.08
C LEU A 165 -0.22 -1.00 14.97
N PRO A 166 -0.16 -0.95 16.32
CA PRO A 166 -1.11 -1.67 17.18
C PRO A 166 -2.57 -1.22 16.98
N ILE A 167 -2.78 0.06 16.67
CA ILE A 167 -4.12 0.60 16.43
C ILE A 167 -4.64 0.11 15.06
N ALA A 168 -3.79 0.16 14.04
CA ALA A 168 -4.10 -0.27 12.69
C ALA A 168 -4.42 -1.77 12.66
N THR A 169 -3.63 -2.61 13.32
CA THR A 169 -3.86 -4.07 13.41
C THR A 169 -5.22 -4.38 14.04
N ARG A 170 -5.55 -3.74 15.17
CA ARG A 170 -6.87 -3.86 15.81
C ARG A 170 -8.00 -3.40 14.89
N LEU A 171 -7.88 -2.22 14.28
CA LEU A 171 -8.90 -1.71 13.35
C LEU A 171 -9.05 -2.58 12.11
N TYR A 172 -8.00 -3.30 11.70
CA TYR A 172 -8.04 -4.20 10.54
C TYR A 172 -8.97 -5.40 10.72
N HIS A 173 -9.37 -5.73 11.96
CA HIS A 173 -10.42 -6.71 12.23
C HIS A 173 -11.84 -6.18 12.01
N ASP A 174 -12.02 -4.86 11.95
CA ASP A 174 -13.30 -4.26 11.58
C ASP A 174 -13.46 -4.31 10.05
N GLU A 175 -14.53 -4.97 9.57
CA GLU A 175 -14.77 -5.20 8.14
C GLU A 175 -14.80 -3.88 7.34
N ARG A 176 -15.33 -2.79 7.91
CA ARG A 176 -15.43 -1.50 7.25
C ARG A 176 -14.05 -0.89 7.05
N PHE A 177 -13.20 -0.90 8.08
CA PHE A 177 -11.82 -0.41 7.96
C PHE A 177 -11.01 -1.30 7.00
N PHE A 178 -11.08 -2.62 7.17
CA PHE A 178 -10.42 -3.60 6.31
C PHE A 178 -10.70 -3.33 4.83
N ARG A 179 -11.98 -3.25 4.44
CA ARG A 179 -12.38 -3.00 3.05
C ARG A 179 -11.93 -1.63 2.58
N ALA A 180 -12.18 -0.57 3.36
CA ALA A 180 -11.83 0.79 2.97
C ALA A 180 -10.32 0.93 2.75
N PHE A 181 -9.51 0.49 3.72
CA PHE A 181 -8.06 0.64 3.67
C PHE A 181 -7.44 -0.23 2.58
N SER A 182 -7.91 -1.47 2.41
CA SER A 182 -7.46 -2.34 1.32
C SER A 182 -7.75 -1.74 -0.05
N ILE A 183 -8.96 -1.21 -0.28
CA ILE A 183 -9.31 -0.59 -1.57
C ILE A 183 -8.47 0.67 -1.82
N PHE A 184 -8.26 1.49 -0.80
CA PHE A 184 -7.41 2.67 -0.89
C PHE A 184 -5.96 2.30 -1.27
N ASP A 185 -5.39 1.30 -0.63
CA ASP A 185 -4.03 0.84 -0.95
C ASP A 185 -3.96 0.26 -2.36
N GLN A 186 -4.97 -0.53 -2.75
CA GLN A 186 -5.05 -1.13 -4.09
C GLN A 186 -5.18 -0.10 -5.22
N ALA A 187 -5.76 1.07 -4.94
CA ALA A 187 -5.86 2.16 -5.90
C ALA A 187 -4.51 2.61 -6.45
N ARG A 188 -3.41 2.38 -5.71
CA ARG A 188 -2.06 2.74 -6.13
C ARG A 188 -1.54 1.86 -7.25
N TRP A 189 -2.08 0.66 -7.41
CA TRP A 189 -1.57 -0.34 -8.35
C TRP A 189 -2.41 -0.43 -9.63
N THR A 190 -3.42 0.42 -9.79
CA THR A 190 -4.27 0.37 -10.99
C THR A 190 -3.56 0.90 -12.24
N PRO A 191 -3.88 0.37 -13.44
CA PRO A 191 -3.22 0.77 -14.69
C PRO A 191 -3.43 2.23 -15.08
N THR A 192 -4.54 2.84 -14.64
CA THR A 192 -4.92 4.20 -15.05
C THR A 192 -5.26 5.08 -13.85
N GLN A 193 -5.13 6.40 -14.05
CA GLN A 193 -5.43 7.41 -13.04
C GLN A 193 -6.94 7.48 -12.74
N GLU A 194 -7.77 7.25 -13.74
CA GLU A 194 -9.22 7.18 -13.62
C GLU A 194 -9.66 6.05 -12.69
N MET A 195 -9.10 4.86 -12.86
CA MET A 195 -9.38 3.71 -11.99
C MET A 195 -8.92 3.99 -10.55
N ALA A 196 -7.72 4.56 -10.40
CA ALA A 196 -7.21 4.96 -9.09
C ALA A 196 -8.16 5.94 -8.39
N ALA A 197 -8.61 6.99 -9.09
CA ALA A 197 -9.54 7.96 -8.54
C ALA A 197 -10.86 7.31 -8.11
N VAL A 198 -11.43 6.43 -8.93
CA VAL A 198 -12.67 5.71 -8.59
C VAL A 198 -12.49 4.89 -7.31
N LEU A 199 -11.41 4.13 -7.19
CA LEU A 199 -11.13 3.31 -6.01
C LEU A 199 -10.87 4.15 -4.75
N VAL A 200 -10.12 5.25 -4.86
CA VAL A 200 -9.89 6.17 -3.74
C VAL A 200 -11.22 6.72 -3.20
N TRP A 201 -12.10 7.18 -4.08
CA TRP A 201 -13.41 7.69 -3.66
C TRP A 201 -14.31 6.58 -3.10
N THR A 202 -14.27 5.37 -3.65
CA THR A 202 -14.97 4.21 -3.08
C THR A 202 -14.44 3.86 -1.68
N ALA A 203 -13.13 3.91 -1.45
CA ALA A 203 -12.56 3.70 -0.13
C ALA A 203 -13.05 4.74 0.89
N ILE A 204 -13.12 6.02 0.49
CA ILE A 204 -13.67 7.10 1.32
C ILE A 204 -15.16 6.82 1.62
N GLU A 205 -15.97 6.46 0.62
CA GLU A 205 -17.40 6.14 0.82
C GLU A 205 -17.60 5.01 1.83
N ILE A 206 -16.78 3.95 1.77
CA ILE A 206 -16.82 2.84 2.73
C ILE A 206 -16.36 3.30 4.12
N LEU A 207 -15.26 4.05 4.20
CA LEU A 207 -14.71 4.53 5.48
C LEU A 207 -15.74 5.34 6.28
N PHE A 208 -16.51 6.19 5.59
CA PHE A 208 -17.54 7.03 6.18
C PHE A 208 -18.94 6.37 6.22
N ASP A 209 -19.06 5.12 5.79
CA ASP A 209 -20.33 4.36 5.75
C ASP A 209 -21.45 5.05 4.95
N LEU A 210 -21.12 5.57 3.76
CA LEU A 210 -22.02 6.37 2.92
C LEU A 210 -22.64 5.57 1.77
N SER A 211 -22.55 4.23 1.80
CA SER A 211 -22.97 3.38 0.67
C SER A 211 -24.47 3.45 0.40
N SER A 212 -25.28 3.59 1.46
CA SER A 212 -26.75 3.67 1.42
C SER A 212 -27.30 5.10 1.41
N GLU A 213 -26.44 6.13 1.46
CA GLU A 213 -26.88 7.52 1.52
C GLU A 213 -27.58 7.96 0.23
N ARG A 214 -28.70 8.69 0.37
CA ARG A 214 -29.44 9.22 -0.79
C ARG A 214 -28.73 10.43 -1.39
N GLU A 215 -28.27 11.37 -0.57
CA GLU A 215 -27.54 12.57 -1.00
C GLU A 215 -26.02 12.38 -0.89
N LYS A 216 -25.47 11.35 -1.56
CA LYS A 216 -24.06 10.94 -1.44
C LYS A 216 -23.06 12.08 -1.57
N THR A 217 -23.24 12.95 -2.57
CA THR A 217 -22.34 14.09 -2.81
C THR A 217 -22.28 15.04 -1.62
N LYS A 218 -23.41 15.40 -1.03
CA LYS A 218 -23.45 16.30 0.14
C LYS A 218 -22.90 15.60 1.38
N ALA A 219 -23.27 14.34 1.58
CA ALA A 219 -22.82 13.53 2.72
C ALA A 219 -21.30 13.37 2.73
N ILE A 220 -20.69 13.01 1.60
CA ILE A 220 -19.23 12.84 1.49
C ILE A 220 -18.49 14.16 1.65
N CYS A 221 -18.99 15.25 1.07
CA CYS A 221 -18.37 16.57 1.22
C CYS A 221 -18.39 17.02 2.68
N ASN A 222 -19.53 16.87 3.38
CA ASN A 222 -19.65 17.23 4.80
C ASN A 222 -18.75 16.37 5.69
N ALA A 223 -18.78 15.05 5.50
CA ALA A 223 -18.04 14.12 6.34
C ALA A 223 -16.52 14.30 6.17
N LEU A 224 -16.04 14.29 4.92
CA LEU A 224 -14.62 14.38 4.62
C LEU A 224 -14.06 15.76 4.95
N SER A 225 -14.76 16.87 4.63
CA SER A 225 -14.31 18.22 4.99
C SER A 225 -14.14 18.38 6.50
N GLY A 226 -15.01 17.77 7.30
CA GLY A 226 -14.90 17.75 8.76
C GLY A 226 -13.69 17.00 9.30
N TYR A 227 -13.15 16.05 8.54
CA TYR A 227 -11.94 15.29 8.91
C TYR A 227 -10.64 15.98 8.48
N VAL A 228 -10.67 16.73 7.37
CA VAL A 228 -9.46 17.31 6.77
C VAL A 228 -9.26 18.78 7.10
N GLY A 229 -10.33 19.52 7.44
CA GLY A 229 -10.25 20.93 7.81
C GLY A 229 -9.95 21.14 9.29
N VAL A 230 -9.07 22.09 9.61
CA VAL A 230 -8.66 22.41 11.00
C VAL A 230 -9.61 23.43 11.64
N ASP A 231 -10.12 24.37 10.84
CA ASP A 231 -11.08 25.38 11.26
C ASP A 231 -12.26 25.51 10.28
N LYS A 232 -13.20 26.42 10.56
CA LYS A 232 -14.39 26.61 9.72
C LYS A 232 -14.04 27.04 8.29
N ALA A 233 -13.09 27.97 8.12
CA ALA A 233 -12.72 28.47 6.80
C ALA A 233 -12.02 27.38 5.97
N ASP A 234 -11.17 26.58 6.61
CA ASP A 234 -10.53 25.41 6.01
C ASP A 234 -11.53 24.35 5.60
N ARG A 235 -12.52 24.07 6.46
CA ARG A 235 -13.59 23.14 6.16
C ARG A 235 -14.41 23.59 4.95
N ASP A 236 -14.77 24.86 4.87
CA ASP A 236 -15.53 25.40 3.74
C ASP A 236 -14.72 25.31 2.44
N ARG A 237 -13.41 25.62 2.49
CA ARG A 237 -12.50 25.45 1.34
C ARG A 237 -12.39 23.98 0.92
N ALA A 238 -12.17 23.08 1.88
CA ALA A 238 -12.07 21.65 1.64
C ALA A 238 -13.35 21.11 1.03
N TYR A 239 -14.52 21.53 1.53
CA TYR A 239 -15.83 21.15 0.99
C TYR A 239 -15.92 21.46 -0.52
N GLN A 240 -15.55 22.67 -0.94
CA GLN A 240 -15.62 23.06 -2.36
C GLN A 240 -14.69 22.21 -3.23
N VAL A 241 -13.47 21.95 -2.76
CA VAL A 241 -12.51 21.11 -3.50
C VAL A 241 -13.02 19.66 -3.60
N ILE A 242 -13.50 19.10 -2.48
CA ILE A 242 -14.04 17.73 -2.42
C ILE A 242 -15.25 17.60 -3.36
N ASN A 243 -16.17 18.56 -3.33
CA ASN A 243 -17.34 18.57 -4.21
C ASN A 243 -16.94 18.54 -5.70
N ASN A 244 -15.95 19.37 -6.08
CA ASN A 244 -15.43 19.39 -7.45
C ASN A 244 -14.79 18.05 -7.84
N LEU A 245 -13.91 17.50 -6.99
CA LEU A 245 -13.23 16.22 -7.27
C LEU A 245 -14.20 15.05 -7.36
N TYR A 246 -15.17 14.99 -6.45
CA TYR A 246 -16.20 13.95 -6.45
C TYR A 246 -17.09 14.03 -7.69
N PHE A 247 -17.46 15.26 -8.10
CA PHE A 247 -18.17 15.48 -9.35
C PHE A 247 -17.35 15.02 -10.57
N LYS A 248 -16.06 15.36 -10.65
CA LYS A 248 -15.16 14.89 -11.71
C LYS A 248 -15.08 13.36 -11.75
N ARG A 249 -15.00 12.69 -10.60
CA ARG A 249 -15.05 11.22 -10.51
C ARG A 249 -16.35 10.68 -11.13
N GLY A 250 -17.49 11.29 -10.83
CA GLY A 250 -18.77 10.94 -11.45
C GLY A 250 -18.75 11.05 -12.98
N GLN A 251 -18.13 12.11 -13.51
CA GLN A 251 -17.96 12.27 -14.96
C GLN A 251 -17.03 11.21 -15.59
N THR A 252 -15.98 10.81 -14.88
CA THR A 252 -15.09 9.73 -15.34
C THR A 252 -15.83 8.40 -15.45
N VAL A 253 -16.65 8.06 -14.45
CA VAL A 253 -17.42 6.80 -14.43
C VAL A 253 -18.52 6.79 -15.50
N HIS A 254 -19.26 7.89 -15.65
CA HIS A 254 -20.48 7.89 -16.46
C HIS A 254 -20.32 8.46 -17.88
N ALA A 255 -19.36 9.36 -18.08
CA ALA A 255 -19.17 10.09 -19.34
C ALA A 255 -17.80 9.83 -20.00
N GLY A 256 -16.98 8.92 -19.45
CA GLY A 256 -15.67 8.56 -20.01
C GLY A 256 -14.67 9.73 -20.05
N ARG A 257 -14.86 10.76 -19.22
CA ARG A 257 -13.96 11.92 -19.17
C ARG A 257 -12.71 11.60 -18.34
N SER A 258 -11.55 12.05 -18.79
CA SER A 258 -10.32 11.91 -18.02
C SER A 258 -10.27 12.87 -16.83
N MET A 259 -9.63 12.41 -15.76
CA MET A 259 -9.35 13.23 -14.59
C MET A 259 -7.89 13.71 -14.68
N GLY A 260 -7.62 14.96 -14.33
CA GLY A 260 -6.25 15.49 -14.38
C GLY A 260 -5.35 14.81 -13.33
N PRO A 261 -4.04 14.65 -13.58
CA PRO A 261 -3.13 14.03 -12.61
C PRO A 261 -3.17 14.67 -11.21
N GLN A 262 -3.30 16.01 -11.16
CA GLN A 262 -3.38 16.75 -9.91
C GLN A 262 -4.68 16.49 -9.14
N ASP A 263 -5.80 16.27 -9.84
CA ASP A 263 -7.07 15.92 -9.21
C ASP A 263 -7.00 14.53 -8.54
N VAL A 264 -6.32 13.58 -9.20
CA VAL A 264 -6.08 12.23 -8.65
C VAL A 264 -5.15 12.29 -7.45
N ILE A 265 -4.03 13.01 -7.55
CA ILE A 265 -3.10 13.22 -6.43
C ILE A 265 -3.81 13.86 -5.23
N GLN A 266 -4.64 14.88 -5.48
CA GLN A 266 -5.39 15.54 -4.40
C GLN A 266 -6.43 14.59 -3.77
N SER A 267 -7.05 13.72 -4.56
CA SER A 267 -7.95 12.67 -4.04
C SER A 267 -7.20 11.72 -3.10
N PHE A 268 -6.00 11.26 -3.48
CA PHE A 268 -5.13 10.46 -2.60
C PHE A 268 -4.78 11.20 -1.31
N ARG A 269 -4.45 12.49 -1.38
CA ARG A 269 -4.12 13.29 -0.19
C ARG A 269 -5.29 13.37 0.79
N PHE A 270 -6.51 13.61 0.31
CA PHE A 270 -7.68 13.65 1.18
C PHE A 270 -7.95 12.29 1.84
N ALA A 271 -7.87 11.19 1.08
CA ALA A 271 -7.98 9.86 1.65
C ALA A 271 -6.89 9.59 2.69
N SER A 272 -5.63 9.96 2.40
CA SER A 272 -4.52 9.80 3.33
C SER A 272 -4.79 10.52 4.66
N VAL A 273 -5.21 11.79 4.61
CA VAL A 273 -5.53 12.55 5.83
C VAL A 273 -6.68 11.90 6.60
N ALA A 274 -7.73 11.43 5.92
CA ALA A 274 -8.85 10.77 6.57
C ALA A 274 -8.44 9.47 7.28
N PHE A 275 -7.67 8.60 6.63
CA PHE A 275 -7.16 7.36 7.24
C PHE A 275 -6.18 7.64 8.38
N GLN A 276 -5.27 8.60 8.23
CA GLN A 276 -4.38 9.01 9.32
C GLN A 276 -5.18 9.50 10.53
N ARG A 277 -6.23 10.30 10.32
CA ARG A 277 -7.10 10.77 11.40
C ARG A 277 -7.82 9.61 12.11
N VAL A 278 -8.35 8.64 11.36
CA VAL A 278 -8.99 7.43 11.92
C VAL A 278 -8.02 6.63 12.78
N LEU A 279 -6.77 6.48 12.33
CA LEU A 279 -5.72 5.80 13.10
C LEU A 279 -5.35 6.58 14.37
N ILE A 280 -5.18 7.91 14.27
CA ILE A 280 -4.88 8.78 15.42
C ILE A 280 -6.01 8.76 16.46
N ASP A 281 -7.26 8.86 16.01
CA ASP A 281 -8.44 8.82 16.89
C ASP A 281 -8.72 7.40 17.43
N GLY A 282 -8.10 6.37 16.85
CA GLY A 282 -8.26 4.97 17.22
C GLY A 282 -9.67 4.42 17.04
N ARG A 283 -10.50 5.07 16.20
CA ARG A 283 -11.89 4.71 15.96
C ARG A 283 -12.35 5.16 14.58
N LEU A 284 -13.29 4.41 14.02
CA LEU A 284 -13.89 4.74 12.74
C LEU A 284 -14.87 5.91 12.86
N PRO A 285 -15.15 6.61 11.73
CA PRO A 285 -16.21 7.61 11.70
C PRO A 285 -17.55 7.00 12.14
N PRO A 286 -18.38 7.78 12.86
CA PRO A 286 -19.70 7.31 13.26
C PRO A 286 -20.52 6.98 12.01
N GLN A 287 -21.33 5.92 12.10
CA GLN A 287 -22.27 5.59 11.04
C GLN A 287 -23.29 6.73 10.93
N GLN A 288 -23.54 7.20 9.71
CA GLN A 288 -24.65 8.13 9.51
C GLN A 288 -25.93 7.33 9.71
N ASN A 289 -26.64 7.62 10.82
CA ASN A 289 -27.89 6.94 11.13
C ASN A 289 -28.83 7.06 9.93
N VAL A 290 -29.19 5.92 9.34
CA VAL A 290 -30.35 5.83 8.46
C VAL A 290 -31.56 6.10 9.34
N THR A 291 -31.96 7.37 9.47
CA THR A 291 -33.30 7.70 9.96
C THR A 291 -34.28 7.11 8.95
N VAL A 292 -34.76 5.91 9.26
CA VAL A 292 -35.94 5.31 8.64
C VAL A 292 -37.11 6.19 9.07
N HIS A 293 -37.48 7.14 8.20
CA HIS A 293 -38.78 7.80 8.22
C HIS A 293 -39.69 7.09 7.22
#